data_AF-A0A960EXL1-F1
#
_entry.id   AF-A0A960EXL1-F1
#
_cell.length_a   1.000
_cell.length_b   1.000
_cell.length_c   1.000
_cell.angle_alpha   90.00
_cell.angle_beta   90.00
_cell.angle_gamma   90.00
#
_symmetry.space_group_name_H-M   'P 1'
#
loop_
_entity.id
_entity.type
_entity.pdbx_description
1 polymer ?
#
loop_
_entity_poly.entity_id
_entity_poly.type
_entity_poly.pdbx_seq_one_letter_code
_entity_poly.pdbx_strand_id
1 'polypeptide(L)'
;MTATTSNSKLKAWVEEWAGIFQPDSIHWCDGSAEEYDALAQTLVDGGTFERLSDAKRPNSYLALSDPADVARVEDRTFICSEKEIDAGTTNNWRAPAEMKEVLLGLYRGAMKGRTMYVVPFSMGP
;
A
#
# COMPACT_ATOMS: atom_id res chain seq x y z
N MET A 1 5.22 7.21 19.15
CA MET A 1 6.37 6.29 19.34
C MET A 1 6.29 5.32 18.19
N THR A 2 7.31 5.13 17.36
CA THR A 2 7.18 4.22 16.19
C THR A 2 6.72 2.84 16.62
N ALA A 3 5.72 2.26 15.93
CA ALA A 3 5.22 0.94 16.28
C ALA A 3 6.34 -0.11 16.21
N THR A 4 6.26 -1.13 17.07
CA THR A 4 7.23 -2.24 17.08
C THR A 4 6.50 -3.56 17.21
N THR A 5 7.20 -4.65 16.88
CA THR A 5 6.66 -6.01 17.00
C THR A 5 7.69 -6.95 17.61
N SER A 6 7.22 -7.98 18.33
CA SER A 6 8.03 -9.13 18.75
C SER A 6 7.90 -10.33 17.79
N ASN A 7 7.00 -10.26 16.80
CA ASN A 7 6.75 -11.33 15.85
C ASN A 7 7.91 -11.46 14.86
N SER A 8 8.74 -12.49 15.03
CA SER A 8 9.90 -12.76 14.18
C SER A 8 9.54 -13.06 12.73
N LYS A 9 8.41 -13.73 12.47
CA LYS A 9 7.95 -14.01 11.10
C LYS A 9 7.61 -12.73 10.36
N LEU A 10 6.93 -11.78 11.03
CA LEU A 10 6.61 -10.48 10.45
C LEU A 10 7.88 -9.67 10.16
N LYS A 11 8.85 -9.66 11.07
CA LYS A 11 10.14 -8.98 10.85
C LYS A 11 10.87 -9.54 9.62
N ALA A 12 10.99 -10.86 9.54
CA ALA A 12 11.66 -11.52 8.41
C ALA A 12 10.94 -11.22 7.08
N TRP A 13 9.61 -11.23 7.08
CA TRP A 13 8.82 -10.86 5.91
C TRP A 13 9.04 -9.41 5.48
N VAL A 14 9.03 -8.45 6.42
CA VAL A 14 9.31 -7.03 6.12
C VAL A 14 10.73 -6.86 5.55
N GLU A 15 11.72 -7.55 6.11
CA GLU A 15 13.11 -7.50 5.64
C GLU A 15 13.26 -8.08 4.23
N GLU A 16 12.63 -9.23 3.95
CA GLU A 16 12.60 -9.85 2.62
C GLU A 16 12.05 -8.88 1.57
N TRP A 17 10.89 -8.28 1.84
CA TRP A 17 10.25 -7.35 0.91
C TRP A 17 10.99 -6.02 0.80
N ALA A 18 11.60 -5.51 1.88
CA ALA A 18 12.47 -4.36 1.80
C ALA A 18 13.68 -4.63 0.88
N GLY A 19 14.25 -5.84 0.91
CA GLY A 19 15.31 -6.25 0.00
C GLY A 19 14.88 -6.25 -1.47
N ILE A 20 13.63 -6.59 -1.76
CA ILE A 20 13.05 -6.58 -3.12
C ILE A 20 12.72 -5.14 -3.54
N PHE A 21 11.93 -4.42 -2.75
CA PHE A 21 11.42 -3.09 -3.09
C PHE A 21 12.49 -1.99 -3.06
N GLN A 22 13.54 -2.16 -2.25
CA GLN A 22 14.64 -1.22 -2.03
C GLN A 22 14.17 0.19 -1.63
N PRO A 23 13.38 0.34 -0.55
CA PRO A 23 12.98 1.64 -0.03
C PRO A 23 14.16 2.37 0.64
N ASP A 24 14.08 3.70 0.73
CA ASP A 24 15.08 4.51 1.43
C ASP A 24 14.92 4.44 2.95
N SER A 25 13.69 4.19 3.42
CA SER A 25 13.37 4.02 4.83
C SER A 25 12.15 3.13 5.04
N ILE A 26 12.01 2.59 6.25
CA ILE A 26 10.87 1.77 6.67
C ILE A 26 10.20 2.47 7.86
N HIS A 27 8.90 2.74 7.74
CA HIS A 27 8.09 3.35 8.81
C HIS A 27 7.03 2.37 9.30
N TRP A 28 6.97 2.14 10.61
CA TRP A 28 5.96 1.27 11.22
C TRP A 28 4.82 2.12 11.78
N CYS A 29 3.66 1.99 11.15
CA CYS A 29 2.47 2.77 11.50
C CYS A 29 1.91 2.33 12.87
N ASP A 30 1.65 3.30 13.74
CA ASP A 30 1.00 3.09 15.05
C ASP A 30 -0.50 3.45 15.04
N GLY A 31 -0.97 4.18 14.03
CA GLY A 31 -2.36 4.59 13.88
C GLY A 31 -2.80 5.69 14.84
N SER A 32 -1.86 6.38 15.50
CA SER A 32 -2.17 7.49 16.41
C SER A 32 -2.66 8.72 15.66
N ALA A 33 -3.32 9.64 16.37
CA ALA A 33 -3.75 10.92 15.80
C ALA A 33 -2.55 11.78 15.38
N GLU A 34 -1.46 11.75 16.15
CA GLU A 34 -0.23 12.48 15.84
C GLU A 34 0.43 11.94 14.57
N GLU A 35 0.42 10.61 14.37
CA GLU A 35 0.90 10.00 13.13
C GLU A 35 0.02 10.41 11.95
N TYR A 36 -1.30 10.38 12.10
CA TYR A 36 -2.23 10.83 11.08
C TYR A 36 -1.96 12.28 10.67
N ASP A 37 -1.82 13.20 11.63
CA ASP A 37 -1.59 14.62 11.37
C ASP A 37 -0.24 14.84 10.66
N ALA A 38 0.81 14.13 11.07
CA ALA A 38 2.13 14.20 10.44
C ALA A 38 2.12 13.67 8.98
N LEU A 39 1.42 12.57 8.72
CA LEU A 39 1.27 12.03 7.36
C LEU A 39 0.42 12.93 6.48
N ALA A 40 -0.68 13.48 7.01
CA ALA A 40 -1.51 14.43 6.29
C ALA A 40 -0.73 15.69 5.91
N GLN A 41 0.08 16.23 6.82
CA GLN A 41 0.95 17.36 6.53
C GLN A 41 1.99 17.01 5.44
N THR A 42 2.61 15.83 5.52
CA THR A 42 3.55 15.35 4.49
C THR A 42 2.90 15.29 3.11
N LEU A 43 1.62 14.88 3.02
CA LEU A 43 0.87 14.82 1.77
C LEU A 43 0.48 16.22 1.25
N VAL A 44 0.21 17.17 2.15
CA VAL A 44 -0.01 18.58 1.79
C VAL A 44 1.27 19.19 1.24
N ASP A 45 2.40 19.01 1.93
CA ASP A 45 3.71 19.52 1.51
C ASP A 45 4.15 18.91 0.17
N GLY A 46 3.80 17.64 -0.07
CA GLY A 46 4.03 16.94 -1.34
C GLY A 46 3.07 17.31 -2.47
N GLY A 47 2.04 18.13 -2.21
CA GLY A 47 1.03 18.53 -3.19
C GLY A 47 0.00 17.46 -3.54
N THR A 48 0.03 16.30 -2.87
CA THR A 48 -0.98 15.24 -3.02
C THR A 48 -2.31 15.66 -2.40
N PHE A 49 -2.25 16.37 -1.26
CA PHE A 49 -3.42 16.88 -0.56
C PHE A 49 -3.52 18.40 -0.63
N GLU A 50 -4.76 18.88 -0.78
CA GLU A 50 -5.15 20.25 -0.48
C GLU A 50 -5.95 20.25 0.84
N ARG A 51 -5.52 21.07 1.81
CA ARG A 51 -6.28 21.24 3.07
C ARG A 51 -7.56 22.03 2.79
N LEU A 52 -8.70 21.47 3.21
CA LEU A 52 -9.99 22.13 3.07
C LEU A 52 -10.19 23.20 4.15
N SER A 53 -11.14 24.10 3.91
CA SER A 53 -11.48 25.16 4.88
C SER A 53 -11.91 24.57 6.22
N ASP A 54 -11.12 24.82 7.27
CA ASP A 54 -11.41 24.34 8.62
C ASP A 54 -12.73 24.86 9.19
N ALA A 55 -13.16 26.06 8.76
CA ALA A 55 -14.45 26.62 9.16
C ALA A 55 -15.66 25.81 8.64
N LYS A 56 -15.48 25.01 7.58
CA LYS A 56 -16.54 24.21 6.95
C LYS A 56 -16.34 22.71 7.15
N ARG A 57 -15.09 22.25 7.04
CA ARG A 57 -14.68 20.85 7.05
C ARG A 57 -13.36 20.73 7.81
N PRO A 58 -13.40 20.78 9.16
CA PRO A 58 -12.19 20.67 9.97
C PRO A 58 -11.48 19.34 9.72
N ASN A 59 -10.15 19.36 9.72
CA ASN A 59 -9.28 18.20 9.52
C ASN A 59 -9.65 17.37 8.27
N SER A 60 -9.93 18.05 7.16
CA SER A 60 -10.34 17.43 5.90
C SER A 60 -9.42 17.84 4.75
N TYR A 61 -9.21 16.92 3.81
CA TYR A 61 -8.28 17.08 2.70
C TYR A 61 -8.93 16.65 1.37
N LEU A 62 -8.48 17.25 0.27
CA LEU A 62 -8.82 16.86 -1.10
C LEU A 62 -7.59 16.29 -1.79
N ALA A 63 -7.75 15.15 -2.45
CA ALA A 63 -6.75 14.58 -3.35
C ALA A 63 -7.33 14.47 -4.75
N LEU A 64 -6.54 14.84 -5.76
CA LEU A 64 -6.90 14.69 -7.17
C LEU A 64 -5.92 13.69 -7.79
N SER A 65 -6.40 12.51 -8.19
CA SER A 65 -5.57 11.48 -8.79
C SER A 65 -5.23 11.79 -10.25
N ASP A 66 -4.27 11.04 -10.80
CA ASP A 66 -4.00 11.06 -12.23
C ASP A 66 -5.25 10.59 -13.01
N PRO A 67 -5.65 11.25 -14.12
CA PRO A 67 -6.79 10.83 -14.93
C PRO A 67 -6.75 9.38 -15.42
N ALA A 68 -5.56 8.78 -15.51
CA ALA A 68 -5.38 7.38 -15.87
C ALA A 68 -5.66 6.39 -14.72
N ASP A 69 -5.77 6.88 -13.47
CA ASP A 69 -5.98 6.08 -12.26
C ASP A 69 -7.11 6.67 -11.41
N VAL A 70 -8.34 6.50 -11.89
CA VAL A 70 -9.56 7.08 -11.29
C VAL A 70 -10.57 6.02 -10.84
N ALA A 71 -10.35 4.77 -11.19
CA ALA A 71 -11.28 3.67 -10.93
C ALA A 71 -10.55 2.33 -10.85
N ARG A 72 -11.24 1.32 -10.32
CA ARG A 72 -10.73 -0.06 -10.33
C ARG A 72 -10.48 -0.54 -11.76
N VAL A 73 -9.34 -1.20 -11.97
CA VAL A 73 -8.92 -1.75 -13.26
C VAL A 73 -9.27 -3.24 -13.30
N GLU A 74 -10.53 -3.54 -13.65
CA GLU A 74 -11.09 -4.89 -13.54
C GLU A 74 -10.37 -5.90 -14.45
N ASP A 75 -9.91 -5.50 -15.64
CA ASP A 75 -9.14 -6.33 -16.57
C ASP A 75 -7.72 -6.68 -16.08
N ARG A 76 -7.24 -5.97 -15.04
CA ARG A 76 -5.96 -6.24 -14.36
C ARG A 76 -6.11 -6.75 -12.93
N THR A 77 -7.33 -7.12 -12.53
CA THR A 77 -7.60 -7.75 -11.24
C THR A 77 -7.70 -9.26 -11.42
N PHE A 78 -6.85 -10.03 -10.73
CA PHE A 78 -6.72 -11.48 -10.93
C PHE A 78 -6.95 -12.29 -9.65
N ILE A 79 -7.63 -13.42 -9.78
CA ILE A 79 -7.66 -14.49 -8.77
C ILE A 79 -6.67 -15.56 -9.21
N CYS A 80 -5.48 -15.58 -8.59
CA CYS A 80 -4.41 -16.53 -8.93
C CYS A 80 -4.50 -17.78 -8.04
N SER A 81 -5.56 -18.57 -8.19
CA SER A 81 -5.66 -19.92 -7.60
C SER A 81 -4.74 -20.90 -8.34
N GLU A 82 -4.40 -22.04 -7.71
CA GLU A 82 -3.56 -23.07 -8.36
C GLU A 82 -4.19 -23.61 -9.64
N LYS A 83 -5.51 -23.81 -9.63
CA LYS A 83 -6.27 -24.24 -10.81
C LYS A 83 -7.22 -23.14 -11.23
N GLU A 84 -7.38 -22.99 -12.55
CA GLU A 84 -8.28 -22.00 -13.15
C GLU A 84 -9.74 -22.18 -12.72
N ILE A 85 -10.20 -23.43 -12.59
CA ILE A 85 -11.58 -23.72 -12.17
C ILE A 85 -11.93 -23.18 -10.78
N ASP A 86 -10.93 -23.02 -9.89
CA ASP A 86 -11.14 -22.50 -8.53
C ASP A 86 -11.30 -20.96 -8.52
N ALA A 87 -10.81 -20.27 -9.56
CA ALA A 87 -11.17 -18.88 -9.79
C ALA A 87 -12.58 -18.75 -10.39
N GLY A 88 -13.00 -19.73 -11.20
CA GLY A 88 -14.32 -19.77 -11.80
C GLY A 88 -14.50 -18.79 -12.97
N THR A 89 -15.70 -18.76 -13.54
CA THR A 89 -15.98 -18.06 -14.81
C THR A 89 -16.17 -16.56 -14.69
N THR A 90 -16.31 -16.04 -13.47
CA THR A 90 -16.55 -14.62 -13.19
C THR A 90 -15.27 -13.84 -12.88
N ASN A 91 -14.12 -14.51 -12.85
CA ASN A 91 -12.83 -13.94 -12.43
C ASN A 91 -11.80 -14.04 -13.54
N ASN A 92 -10.87 -13.08 -13.59
CA ASN A 92 -9.67 -13.24 -14.42
C ASN A 92 -8.70 -14.17 -13.69
N TRP A 93 -8.23 -15.20 -14.36
CA TRP A 93 -7.25 -16.13 -13.82
C TRP A 93 -5.92 -16.02 -14.57
N ARG A 94 -4.83 -16.21 -13.84
CA ARG A 94 -3.49 -16.45 -14.38
C ARG A 94 -2.76 -17.39 -13.45
N ALA A 95 -1.86 -18.20 -14.00
CA ALA A 95 -1.07 -19.14 -13.21
C ALA A 95 -0.32 -18.39 -12.09
N PRO A 96 -0.36 -18.87 -10.82
CA PRO A 96 0.25 -18.15 -9.70
C PRO A 96 1.76 -17.95 -9.85
N ALA A 97 2.45 -18.95 -10.41
CA ALA A 97 3.90 -18.88 -10.65
C ALA A 97 4.25 -17.79 -11.67
N GLU A 98 3.50 -17.73 -12.78
CA GLU A 98 3.68 -16.74 -13.83
C GLU A 98 3.39 -15.32 -13.31
N MET A 99 2.32 -15.15 -12.53
CA MET A 99 1.99 -13.84 -11.95
C MET A 99 3.06 -13.39 -10.95
N LYS A 100 3.55 -14.30 -10.09
CA LYS A 100 4.65 -13.99 -9.16
C LYS A 100 5.91 -13.57 -9.89
N GLU A 101 6.30 -14.26 -10.97
CA GLU A 101 7.47 -13.90 -11.76
C GLU A 101 7.34 -12.47 -12.33
N VAL A 102 6.20 -12.16 -12.94
CA VAL A 102 5.93 -10.83 -13.49
C VAL A 102 5.96 -9.75 -12.41
N LEU A 103 5.26 -9.97 -11.29
CA LEU A 103 5.18 -8.98 -10.21
C LEU A 103 6.53 -8.80 -9.50
N LEU A 104 7.30 -9.87 -9.28
CA LEU A 104 8.66 -9.76 -8.72
C LEU A 104 9.60 -8.98 -9.63
N GLY A 105 9.42 -9.08 -10.96
CA GLY A 105 10.10 -8.24 -11.93
C GLY A 105 9.78 -6.76 -11.75
N LEU A 106 8.48 -6.42 -11.58
CA LEU A 106 8.01 -5.05 -11.39
C LEU A 106 8.35 -4.47 -10.02
N TYR A 107 8.34 -5.29 -8.98
CA TYR A 107 8.58 -4.87 -7.60
C TYR A 107 10.04 -4.56 -7.31
N ARG A 108 10.98 -5.14 -8.06
CA ARG A 108 12.41 -4.96 -7.80
C ARG A 108 12.82 -3.50 -7.93
N GLY A 109 13.17 -2.89 -6.80
CA GLY A 109 13.57 -1.48 -6.74
C GLY A 109 12.43 -0.46 -6.92
N ALA A 110 11.17 -0.90 -6.89
CA ALA A 110 10.01 -0.03 -7.12
C ALA A 110 9.82 1.08 -6.06
N MET A 111 10.48 0.97 -4.90
CA MET A 111 10.38 1.94 -3.81
C MET A 111 11.63 2.79 -3.61
N LYS A 112 12.61 2.77 -4.53
CA LYS A 112 13.77 3.68 -4.44
C LYS A 112 13.33 5.13 -4.34
N GLY A 113 13.91 5.89 -3.41
CA GLY A 113 13.51 7.28 -3.16
C GLY A 113 12.21 7.41 -2.34
N ARG A 114 11.68 6.32 -1.79
CA ARG A 114 10.38 6.30 -1.07
C ARG A 114 10.50 5.59 0.27
N THR A 115 9.57 5.93 1.17
CA THR A 115 9.35 5.23 2.44
C THR A 115 8.45 4.02 2.21
N MET A 116 8.84 2.86 2.75
CA MET A 116 7.97 1.69 2.85
C MET A 116 7.22 1.74 4.19
N TYR A 117 5.90 1.91 4.13
CA TYR A 117 5.05 1.90 5.31
C TYR A 117 4.60 0.47 5.64
N VAL A 118 4.82 0.04 6.88
CA VAL A 118 4.28 -1.21 7.42
C VAL A 118 3.02 -0.85 8.20
N VAL A 119 1.86 -1.29 7.71
CA VAL A 119 0.53 -0.88 8.21
C VAL A 119 -0.21 -2.09 8.80
N PRO A 120 -0.12 -2.34 10.13
CA PRO A 120 -0.95 -3.32 10.80
C PRO A 120 -2.42 -2.87 10.82
N PHE A 121 -3.36 -3.79 10.61
CA PHE A 121 -4.80 -3.53 10.74
C PHE A 121 -5.57 -4.76 11.24
N SER A 122 -6.79 -4.54 11.75
CA SER A 122 -7.71 -5.60 12.17
C SER A 122 -9.01 -5.52 11.36
N MET A 123 -9.57 -6.68 11.01
CA MET A 123 -10.81 -6.80 10.24
C MET A 123 -12.00 -7.04 11.17
N GLY A 124 -12.63 -5.95 11.62
CA GLY A 124 -13.77 -5.99 12.55
C GLY A 124 -13.37 -5.95 14.04
N PRO A 125 -14.33 -5.71 14.95
CA PRO A 125 -14.12 -5.77 16.40
C PRO A 125 -13.81 -7.17 16.93
#